data_AF-A0A6G0VGQ2-F1
#
_entry.id   AF-A0A6G0VGQ2-F1
#
_cell.length_a   1.000
_cell.length_b   1.000
_cell.length_c   1.000
_cell.angle_alpha   90.00
_cell.angle_beta   90.00
_cell.angle_gamma   90.00
#
_symmetry.space_group_name_H-M   'P 1'
#
loop_
_entity.id
_entity.type
_entity.pdbx_description
1 polymer ?
#
loop_
_entity_poly.entity_id
_entity_poly.type
_entity_poly.pdbx_seq_one_letter_code
_entity_poly.pdbx_strand_id
1 'polypeptide(L)'
;MSDTETEMSTQERFFKKLMESAKEKKDNHYNIITRDAYDLLLKEVEDAITATKKTSTQYRRMKRFNVLEVGGTKKLVTRGDPVKYYLPIEDIFDVIDLSHVTVGHGGRDRLKVETSR
;
A
#
# COMPACT_ATOMS: atom_id res chain seq x y z
N MET A 1 -15.90 35.82 -14.13
CA MET A 1 -15.73 34.75 -13.14
C MET A 1 -14.59 33.90 -13.65
N SER A 2 -13.40 34.07 -13.07
CA SER A 2 -12.20 33.38 -13.51
C SER A 2 -12.18 31.99 -12.88
N ASP A 3 -12.58 31.00 -13.67
CA ASP A 3 -12.37 29.59 -13.35
C ASP A 3 -10.87 29.38 -13.18
N THR A 4 -10.43 29.35 -11.94
CA THR A 4 -9.05 29.03 -11.59
C THR A 4 -9.01 27.51 -11.62
N GLU A 5 -8.70 26.93 -12.77
CA GLU A 5 -8.33 25.52 -12.86
C GLU A 5 -7.17 25.31 -11.89
N THR A 6 -7.49 24.78 -10.71
CA THR A 6 -6.48 24.49 -9.70
C THR A 6 -5.63 23.37 -10.28
N GLU A 7 -4.38 23.66 -10.64
CA GLU A 7 -3.45 22.65 -11.13
C GLU A 7 -3.37 21.53 -10.08
N MET A 8 -3.84 20.34 -10.44
CA MET A 8 -3.77 19.18 -9.56
C MET A 8 -2.31 18.81 -9.32
N SER A 9 -1.95 18.62 -8.05
CA SER A 9 -0.65 18.12 -7.65
C SER A 9 -0.35 16.73 -8.24
N THR A 10 0.93 16.37 -8.33
CA THR A 10 1.37 15.04 -8.79
C THR A 10 0.75 13.92 -7.95
N GLN A 11 0.61 14.14 -6.65
CA GLN A 11 -0.01 13.21 -5.72
C GLN A 11 -1.51 13.01 -6.00
N GLU A 12 -2.27 14.10 -6.17
CA GLU A 12 -3.69 14.03 -6.53
C GLU A 12 -3.92 13.33 -7.87
N ARG A 13 -3.07 13.64 -8.87
CA ARG A 13 -3.10 12.98 -10.17
C ARG A 13 -2.79 11.48 -10.07
N PHE A 14 -1.85 11.09 -9.19
CA PHE A 14 -1.54 9.69 -8.92
C PHE A 14 -2.74 8.97 -8.31
N PHE A 15 -3.32 9.51 -7.24
CA PHE A 15 -4.48 8.92 -6.57
C PHE A 15 -5.67 8.77 -7.49
N LYS A 16 -5.99 9.79 -8.30
CA LYS A 16 -7.08 9.76 -9.27
C LYS A 16 -6.92 8.59 -10.25
N LYS A 17 -5.73 8.47 -10.87
CA LYS A 17 -5.43 7.38 -11.80
C LYS A 17 -5.46 6.00 -11.14
N LEU A 18 -4.96 5.91 -9.92
CA LEU A 18 -4.95 4.65 -9.18
C LEU A 18 -6.37 4.18 -8.86
N MET A 19 -7.24 5.10 -8.40
CA MET A 19 -8.64 4.81 -8.13
C MET A 19 -9.45 4.48 -9.40
N GLU A 20 -9.15 5.12 -10.53
CA GLU A 20 -9.72 4.75 -11.83
C GLU A 20 -9.35 3.31 -12.20
N SER A 21 -8.06 2.95 -12.07
CA SER A 21 -7.59 1.58 -12.35
C SER A 21 -8.17 0.51 -11.41
N ALA A 22 -8.52 0.90 -10.17
CA ALA A 22 -9.15 0.02 -9.19
C ALA A 22 -10.56 -0.40 -9.63
N LYS A 23 -11.31 0.53 -10.21
CA LYS A 23 -12.71 0.31 -10.66
C LYS A 23 -12.80 -0.69 -11.81
N GLU A 24 -11.77 -0.74 -12.66
CA GLU A 24 -11.72 -1.62 -13.82
C GLU A 24 -11.46 -3.09 -13.43
N LYS A 25 -10.78 -3.34 -12.29
CA LYS A 25 -10.37 -4.68 -11.87
C LYS A 25 -11.26 -5.21 -10.74
N LYS A 26 -12.42 -5.78 -11.11
CA LYS A 26 -13.40 -6.35 -10.16
C LYS A 26 -12.88 -7.51 -9.29
N ASP A 27 -11.81 -8.21 -9.68
CA ASP A 27 -11.43 -9.49 -9.07
C ASP A 27 -10.33 -9.44 -7.97
N ASN A 28 -9.65 -8.31 -7.77
CA ASN A 28 -8.55 -8.23 -6.80
C ASN A 28 -8.79 -7.18 -5.70
N HIS A 29 -9.75 -7.48 -4.83
CA HIS A 29 -10.15 -6.65 -3.68
C HIS A 29 -8.99 -6.22 -2.75
N TYR A 30 -7.84 -6.91 -2.76
CA TYR A 30 -6.70 -6.59 -1.88
C TYR A 30 -5.55 -5.86 -2.56
N ASN A 31 -5.64 -5.57 -3.87
CA ASN A 31 -4.58 -4.82 -4.55
C ASN A 31 -4.65 -3.34 -4.26
N ILE A 32 -5.86 -2.81 -4.05
CA ILE A 32 -6.12 -1.42 -3.71
C ILE A 32 -7.15 -1.44 -2.59
N ILE A 33 -6.73 -0.99 -1.41
CA ILE A 33 -7.52 -1.00 -0.19
C ILE A 33 -7.43 0.39 0.43
N THR A 34 -8.55 0.94 0.88
CA THR A 34 -8.57 2.18 1.65
C THR A 34 -7.99 1.96 3.04
N ARG A 35 -7.62 3.03 3.73
CA ARG A 35 -7.19 2.96 5.14
C ARG A 35 -8.18 2.19 6.01
N ASP A 36 -9.47 2.55 5.93
CA ASP A 36 -10.51 1.92 6.75
C ASP A 36 -10.63 0.42 6.49
N ALA A 37 -10.58 0.01 5.21
CA ALA A 37 -10.64 -1.40 4.84
C ALA A 37 -9.38 -2.17 5.26
N TYR A 38 -8.21 -1.51 5.20
CA TYR A 38 -6.94 -2.04 5.67
C TYR A 38 -6.98 -2.26 7.19
N ASP A 39 -7.41 -1.27 7.97
CA ASP A 39 -7.45 -1.34 9.44
C ASP A 39 -8.47 -2.37 9.92
N LEU A 40 -9.63 -2.45 9.26
CA LEU A 40 -10.62 -3.50 9.51
C LEU A 40 -10.02 -4.89 9.23
N LEU A 41 -9.36 -5.08 8.09
CA LEU A 41 -8.74 -6.34 7.72
C LEU A 41 -7.63 -6.73 8.70
N LEU A 42 -6.81 -5.77 9.14
CA LEU A 42 -5.78 -5.99 10.14
C LEU A 42 -6.40 -6.53 11.43
N LYS A 43 -7.43 -5.86 11.94
CA LYS A 43 -8.16 -6.29 13.14
C LYS A 43 -8.79 -7.68 12.98
N GLU A 44 -9.45 -7.95 11.85
CA GLU A 44 -10.03 -9.26 11.56
C GLU A 44 -8.99 -10.39 11.61
N VAL A 45 -7.76 -10.12 11.15
CA VAL A 45 -6.67 -11.10 11.19
C VAL A 45 -6.17 -11.29 12.61
N GLU A 46 -6.07 -10.25 13.43
CA GLU A 46 -5.71 -10.37 14.85
C GLU A 46 -6.75 -11.18 15.63
N ASP A 47 -8.03 -10.87 15.42
CA ASP A 47 -9.15 -11.59 16.02
C ASP A 47 -9.14 -13.06 15.57
N ALA A 48 -8.82 -13.33 14.29
CA ALA A 48 -8.69 -14.69 13.77
C ALA A 48 -7.54 -15.47 14.42
N ILE A 49 -6.40 -14.81 14.66
CA ILE A 49 -5.23 -15.42 15.31
C ILE A 49 -5.58 -15.81 16.74
N THR A 50 -6.23 -14.91 17.49
CA THR A 50 -6.57 -15.09 18.92
C THR A 50 -7.82 -15.94 19.17
N ALA A 51 -8.68 -16.15 18.16
CA ALA A 51 -9.90 -16.93 18.30
C ALA A 51 -9.63 -18.39 18.71
N THR A 52 -10.34 -18.86 19.75
CA THR A 52 -10.27 -20.25 20.24
C THR A 52 -10.98 -21.24 19.31
N LYS A 53 -12.11 -20.84 18.71
CA LYS A 53 -12.81 -21.56 17.64
C LYS A 53 -12.87 -20.69 16.40
N LYS A 54 -12.28 -21.18 15.32
CA LYS A 54 -12.08 -20.42 14.08
C LYS A 54 -13.18 -20.73 13.06
N THR A 55 -13.73 -19.68 12.45
CA THR A 55 -14.65 -19.80 11.31
C THR A 55 -13.89 -20.09 10.02
N SER A 56 -14.59 -20.57 8.99
CA SER A 56 -14.00 -20.78 7.65
C SER A 56 -13.36 -19.50 7.09
N THR A 57 -13.99 -18.35 7.31
CA THR A 57 -13.47 -17.03 6.91
C THR A 57 -12.17 -16.70 7.64
N GLN A 58 -12.11 -16.93 8.95
CA GLN A 58 -10.90 -16.72 9.76
C GLN A 58 -9.75 -17.63 9.30
N TYR A 59 -10.03 -18.90 8.99
CA TYR A 59 -9.01 -19.78 8.39
C TYR A 59 -8.49 -19.26 7.05
N ARG A 60 -9.38 -18.79 6.16
CA ARG A 60 -8.97 -18.20 4.87
C ARG A 60 -8.13 -16.94 5.05
N ARG A 61 -8.51 -16.06 5.99
CA ARG A 61 -7.76 -14.85 6.33
C ARG A 61 -6.36 -15.19 6.83
N MET A 62 -6.26 -16.05 7.83
CA MET A 62 -4.97 -16.50 8.36
C MET A 62 -4.13 -17.26 7.33
N LYS A 63 -4.72 -17.90 6.31
CA LYS A 63 -3.93 -18.55 5.25
C LYS A 63 -3.25 -17.53 4.34
N ARG A 64 -3.86 -16.36 4.12
CA ARG A 64 -3.37 -15.31 3.21
C ARG A 64 -2.53 -14.26 3.93
N PHE A 65 -2.95 -13.88 5.11
CA PHE A 65 -2.42 -12.73 5.84
C PHE A 65 -1.78 -13.14 7.15
N ASN A 66 -0.85 -12.32 7.59
CA ASN A 66 -0.31 -12.31 8.93
C ASN A 66 -0.21 -10.85 9.40
N VAL A 67 -0.04 -10.65 10.71
CA VAL A 67 0.22 -9.33 11.29
C VAL A 67 1.61 -9.36 11.91
N LEU A 68 2.41 -8.35 11.63
CA LEU A 68 3.77 -8.22 12.16
C LEU A 68 3.94 -6.82 12.75
N GLU A 69 4.60 -6.75 13.91
CA GLU A 69 4.89 -5.48 14.57
C GLU A 69 6.26 -4.95 14.10
N VAL A 70 6.27 -3.76 13.52
CA VAL A 70 7.48 -3.07 13.04
C VAL A 70 7.51 -1.68 13.66
N GLY A 71 8.52 -1.40 14.48
CA GLY A 71 8.70 -0.08 15.11
C GLY A 71 7.50 0.37 15.94
N GLY A 72 6.87 -0.55 16.69
CA GLY A 72 5.68 -0.29 17.50
C GLY A 72 4.37 -0.13 16.71
N THR A 73 4.41 -0.31 15.38
CA THR A 73 3.21 -0.27 14.53
C THR A 73 2.95 -1.64 13.95
N LYS A 74 1.70 -2.11 14.07
CA LYS A 74 1.25 -3.36 13.46
C LYS A 74 1.05 -3.17 11.96
N LYS A 75 1.56 -4.12 11.17
CA LYS A 75 1.49 -4.11 9.70
C LYS A 75 0.89 -5.42 9.20
N LEU A 76 -0.01 -5.31 8.22
CA LEU A 76 -0.56 -6.46 7.51
C LEU A 76 0.47 -6.95 6.49
N VAL A 77 0.77 -8.25 6.52
CA VAL A 77 1.76 -8.86 5.62
C VAL A 77 1.22 -10.13 4.98
N THR A 78 1.82 -10.55 3.87
CA THR A 78 1.56 -11.87 3.29
C THR A 78 2.05 -12.97 4.22
N ARG A 79 1.32 -14.09 4.26
CA ARG A 79 1.81 -15.30 4.91
C ARG A 79 2.59 -16.13 3.89
N GLY A 80 3.90 -16.25 4.10
CA GLY A 80 4.81 -16.99 3.22
C GLY A 80 5.95 -16.13 2.68
N ASP A 81 6.83 -16.74 1.89
CA ASP A 81 8.00 -16.12 1.28
C ASP A 81 7.72 -15.81 -0.21
N PRO A 82 8.01 -14.59 -0.70
CA PRO A 82 8.49 -13.42 0.04
C PRO A 82 7.40 -12.77 0.91
N VAL A 83 7.82 -12.29 2.07
CA VAL A 83 6.99 -11.44 2.94
C VAL A 83 6.81 -10.08 2.28
N LYS A 84 5.56 -9.72 1.98
CA LYS A 84 5.19 -8.44 1.38
C LYS A 84 4.31 -7.66 2.34
N TYR A 85 4.58 -6.37 2.49
CA TYR A 85 3.72 -5.45 3.23
C TYR A 85 2.53 -5.04 2.36
N TYR A 86 1.35 -5.06 2.96
CA TYR A 86 0.20 -4.38 2.40
C TYR A 86 0.23 -2.92 2.83
N LEU A 87 -0.16 -2.04 1.91
CA LEU A 87 -0.28 -0.61 2.16
C LEU A 87 -1.72 -0.17 1.87
N PRO A 88 -2.29 0.70 2.71
CA PRO A 88 -3.49 1.41 2.34
C PRO A 88 -3.16 2.39 1.21
N ILE A 89 -4.12 2.64 0.32
CA ILE A 89 -3.91 3.42 -0.90
C ILE A 89 -3.28 4.77 -0.58
N GLU A 90 -3.73 5.41 0.51
CA GLU A 90 -3.31 6.70 1.01
C GLU A 90 -1.80 6.77 1.30
N ASP A 91 -1.14 5.65 1.66
CA ASP A 91 0.29 5.58 1.95
C ASP A 91 1.15 5.28 0.71
N ILE A 92 0.55 4.80 -0.39
CA ILE A 92 1.32 4.27 -1.53
C ILE A 92 2.19 5.36 -2.17
N PHE A 93 1.64 6.56 -2.37
CA PHE A 93 2.38 7.66 -2.98
C PHE A 93 3.59 8.05 -2.14
N ASP A 94 3.38 8.27 -0.84
CA ASP A 94 4.42 8.72 0.08
C ASP A 94 5.54 7.69 0.21
N VAL A 95 5.23 6.39 0.23
CA VAL A 95 6.23 5.32 0.25
C VAL A 95 7.06 5.31 -1.04
N ILE A 96 6.43 5.49 -2.20
CA ILE A 96 7.13 5.55 -3.49
C ILE A 96 7.99 6.81 -3.57
N ASP A 97 7.46 7.97 -3.18
CA ASP A 97 8.17 9.25 -3.21
C ASP A 97 9.37 9.24 -2.26
N LEU A 98 9.17 8.78 -1.03
CA LEU A 98 10.25 8.59 -0.06
C LEU A 98 11.33 7.64 -0.59
N SER A 99 10.94 6.52 -1.21
CA SER A 99 11.88 5.58 -1.81
C SER A 99 12.64 6.22 -2.98
N HIS A 100 11.96 7.03 -3.80
CA HIS A 100 12.57 7.75 -4.91
C HIS A 100 13.59 8.80 -4.43
N VAL A 101 13.26 9.54 -3.38
CA VAL A 101 14.14 10.56 -2.77
C VAL A 101 15.33 9.91 -2.08
N THR A 102 15.12 8.86 -1.27
CA THR A 102 16.18 8.19 -0.49
C THR A 102 17.22 7.49 -1.36
N VAL A 103 16.84 7.00 -2.53
CA VAL A 103 17.78 6.41 -3.51
C VAL A 103 18.48 7.49 -4.36
N GLY A 104 18.36 8.77 -3.99
CA GLY A 104 19.07 9.88 -4.63
C GLY A 104 18.50 10.24 -6.00
N HIS A 105 17.18 10.27 -6.18
CA HIS A 105 16.56 10.47 -7.48
C HIS A 105 17.22 9.61 -8.56
N GLY A 106 17.30 8.29 -8.36
CA GLY A 106 18.30 7.42 -9.01
C GLY A 106 18.60 7.65 -10.51
N GLY A 107 17.66 8.14 -11.32
CA GLY A 107 17.96 8.59 -12.69
C GLY A 107 18.88 9.83 -12.78
N ARG A 108 18.66 10.85 -11.95
CA ARG A 108 19.46 12.08 -11.89
C ARG A 108 20.88 11.82 -11.42
N ASP A 109 21.03 11.11 -10.30
CA ASP A 109 22.35 10.93 -9.70
C ASP A 109 23.17 9.89 -10.48
N ARG A 110 22.53 8.87 -11.05
CA ARG A 110 23.20 7.95 -12.00
C ARG A 110 23.64 8.65 -13.29
N LEU A 111 22.81 9.54 -13.85
CA LEU A 111 23.18 10.32 -15.03
C LEU A 111 24.37 11.25 -14.76
N LYS A 112 24.43 11.89 -13.59
CA LYS A 112 25.58 12.72 -13.19
C LYS A 112 26.87 11.90 -13.08
N VAL A 113 26.80 10.68 -12.53
CA VAL A 113 27.96 9.78 -12.43
C VAL A 113 28.41 9.31 -13.82
N GLU A 114 27.48 9.01 -14.72
CA GLU A 114 27.79 8.50 -16.07
C GLU A 114 28.33 9.61 -17.01
N THR A 115 27.87 10.85 -16.86
CA THR A 115 28.26 12.00 -17.72
C THR A 115 29.43 12.82 -17.19
N SER A 116 29.93 12.54 -15.99
CA SER A 116 31.13 13.18 -15.42
C SER A 116 32.45 12.48 -15.82
N ARG A 117 32.39 11.55 -16.78
CA ARG A 117 33.55 10.88 -17.38
C ARG A 117 34.06 11.60 -18.63
#